data_AF-A0A4R6MEE2-F1
#
_entry.id   AF-A0A4R6MEE2-F1
#
_cell.length_a   1.000
_cell.length_b   1.000
_cell.length_c   1.000
_cell.angle_alpha   90.00
_cell.angle_beta   90.00
_cell.angle_gamma   90.00
#
_symmetry.space_group_name_H-M   'P 1'
#
loop_
_entity.id
_entity.type
_entity.pdbx_description
1 polymer ?
#
loop_
_entity_poly.entity_id
_entity_poly.type
_entity_poly.pdbx_seq_one_letter_code
_entity_poly.pdbx_strand_id
1 'polypeptide(L)'
;MTLYRNREYHFFNFLIFTVVVILILYLKTEIISIKCPYAEIGLKCKTCGLTTSFKRILNGDLSNLNTGYLLLFIAFLSQLIIRPLISFALYFSNNWKLIRNIDILFSVFLFGFAFTELI
;
A
#
# COMPACT_ATOMS: atom_id res chain seq x y z
N MET A 1 25.49 -12.29 -10.73
CA MET A 1 24.86 -12.20 -12.07
C MET A 1 23.33 -12.12 -12.01
N THR A 2 22.67 -12.62 -10.94
CA THR A 2 21.20 -12.55 -10.72
C THR A 2 20.63 -11.16 -10.44
N LEU A 3 21.36 -10.28 -9.73
CA LEU A 3 20.96 -8.89 -9.47
C LEU A 3 20.73 -8.06 -10.74
N TYR A 4 21.46 -8.34 -11.83
CA TYR A 4 21.31 -7.62 -13.11
C TYR A 4 20.02 -8.02 -13.84
N ARG A 5 19.54 -9.25 -13.64
CA ARG A 5 18.42 -9.84 -14.40
C ARG A 5 17.06 -9.27 -14.00
N ASN A 6 16.90 -8.90 -12.72
CA ASN A 6 15.66 -8.34 -12.16
C ASN A 6 15.89 -6.98 -11.49
N ARG A 7 16.93 -6.25 -11.90
CA ARG A 7 17.34 -4.99 -11.25
C ARG A 7 16.21 -3.98 -11.17
N GLU A 8 15.48 -3.80 -12.26
CA GLU A 8 14.32 -2.92 -12.34
C GLU A 8 13.24 -3.33 -11.34
N TYR A 9 12.95 -4.63 -11.24
CA TYR A 9 11.95 -5.15 -10.32
C TYR A 9 12.34 -4.95 -8.85
N HIS A 10 13.61 -5.18 -8.50
CA HIS A 10 14.12 -4.88 -7.17
C HIS A 10 14.06 -3.37 -6.87
N PHE A 11 14.36 -2.53 -7.85
CA PHE A 11 14.24 -1.08 -7.71
C PHE A 11 12.78 -0.66 -7.49
N PHE A 12 11.82 -1.19 -8.24
CA PHE A 12 10.40 -0.93 -8.02
C PHE A 12 9.92 -1.42 -6.66
N ASN A 13 10.32 -2.62 -6.25
CA ASN A 13 10.01 -3.16 -4.93
C ASN A 13 10.56 -2.26 -3.81
N PHE A 14 11.79 -1.77 -3.97
CA PHE A 14 12.42 -0.84 -3.04
C PHE A 14 11.67 0.50 -3.01
N LEU A 15 11.32 1.06 -4.18
CA LEU A 15 10.56 2.32 -4.27
C LEU A 15 9.20 2.20 -3.57
N ILE A 16 8.44 1.13 -3.84
CA ILE A 16 7.15 0.88 -3.18
C ILE A 16 7.35 0.76 -1.66
N PHE A 17 8.33 -0.02 -1.22
CA PHE A 17 8.67 -0.15 0.19
C PHE A 17 8.95 1.22 0.83
N THR A 18 9.82 2.03 0.21
CA THR A 18 10.17 3.36 0.70
C THR A 18 8.96 4.28 0.76
N VAL A 19 8.10 4.29 -0.26
CA VAL A 19 6.87 5.10 -0.27
C VAL A 19 5.94 4.71 0.88
N VAL A 20 5.75 3.41 1.13
CA VAL A 20 4.91 2.94 2.24
C VAL A 20 5.51 3.32 3.60
N VAL A 21 6.84 3.20 3.76
CA VAL A 21 7.52 3.67 4.99
C VAL A 21 7.33 5.16 5.19
N ILE A 22 7.54 5.97 4.15
CA ILE A 22 7.33 7.43 4.22
C ILE A 22 5.87 7.75 4.56
N LEU A 23 4.90 7.04 3.98
CA LEU A 23 3.48 7.22 4.30
C LEU A 23 3.20 6.95 5.78
N ILE A 24 3.73 5.86 6.35
CA ILE A 24 3.53 5.54 7.78
C ILE A 24 4.17 6.61 8.67
N LEU A 25 5.40 7.01 8.36
CA LEU A 25 6.09 8.07 9.10
C LEU A 25 5.30 9.38 9.03
N TYR A 26 4.84 9.74 7.84
CA TYR A 26 4.00 10.92 7.62
C TYR A 26 2.71 10.86 8.45
N LEU A 27 1.99 9.74 8.45
CA LEU A 27 0.75 9.58 9.22
C LEU A 27 0.97 9.65 10.74
N LYS A 28 2.16 9.29 11.22
CA LYS A 28 2.56 9.45 12.63
C LYS A 28 2.89 10.89 13.02
N THR A 29 3.16 11.77 12.05
CA THR A 29 3.38 13.18 12.37
C THR A 29 2.07 13.87 12.77
N GLU A 30 2.17 14.91 13.60
CA GLU A 30 1.04 15.75 14.02
C GLU A 30 0.62 16.79 12.97
N ILE A 31 1.06 16.65 11.72
CA ILE A 31 0.76 17.62 10.67
C ILE A 31 -0.75 17.70 10.46
N ILE A 32 -1.21 18.96 10.40
CA ILE A 32 -2.61 19.40 10.27
C ILE A 32 -3.34 18.55 9.23
N SER A 33 -4.53 18.05 9.60
CA SER A 33 -5.39 17.27 8.72
C SER A 33 -5.55 17.96 7.36
N ILE A 34 -5.10 17.29 6.29
CA ILE A 34 -5.34 17.75 4.92
C ILE A 34 -6.86 17.78 4.71
N LYS A 35 -7.42 18.97 4.53
CA LYS A 35 -8.84 19.14 4.22
C LYS A 35 -9.10 18.60 2.81
N CYS A 36 -10.20 17.88 2.65
CA CYS A 36 -10.61 17.34 1.37
C CYS A 36 -11.24 18.46 0.53
N PRO A 37 -10.66 18.87 -0.62
CA PRO A 37 -11.18 19.99 -1.40
C PRO A 37 -12.61 19.75 -1.90
N TYR A 38 -12.97 18.48 -2.15
CA TYR A 38 -14.34 18.10 -2.52
C TYR A 38 -15.35 18.33 -1.39
N ALA A 39 -14.94 18.16 -0.13
CA ALA A 39 -15.81 18.44 1.01
C ALA A 39 -16.08 19.94 1.16
N GLU A 40 -15.14 20.80 0.76
CA GLU A 40 -15.28 22.26 0.80
C GLU A 40 -16.32 22.77 -0.22
N ILE A 41 -16.49 22.07 -1.33
CA ILE A 41 -17.51 22.35 -2.36
C ILE A 41 -18.78 21.49 -2.22
N GLY A 42 -18.96 20.81 -1.07
CA GLY A 42 -20.15 20.01 -0.76
C GLY A 42 -20.31 18.71 -1.55
N LEU A 43 -19.26 18.26 -2.25
CA LEU A 43 -19.27 17.01 -3.00
C LEU A 43 -18.85 15.84 -2.11
N LYS A 44 -19.62 14.75 -2.19
CA LYS A 44 -19.26 13.47 -1.55
C LYS A 44 -18.10 12.86 -2.32
N CYS A 45 -16.90 12.87 -1.74
CA CYS A 45 -15.75 12.14 -2.28
C CYS A 45 -15.48 10.90 -1.42
N LYS A 46 -15.44 9.74 -2.08
CA LYS A 46 -15.32 8.41 -1.45
C LYS A 46 -13.96 8.17 -0.78
N THR A 47 -12.96 9.01 -1.08
CA THR A 47 -11.62 8.94 -0.47
C THR A 47 -11.39 10.05 0.56
N CYS A 48 -12.35 10.96 0.76
CA CYS A 48 -12.25 11.94 1.83
C CYS A 48 -12.14 11.22 3.18
N GLY A 49 -11.17 11.62 3.99
CA GLY A 49 -10.92 11.01 5.30
C GLY A 49 -10.04 9.76 5.27
N LEU A 50 -9.54 9.31 4.11
CA LEU A 50 -8.64 8.16 4.01
C LEU A 50 -7.39 8.33 4.91
N THR A 51 -6.76 9.49 4.87
CA THR A 51 -5.60 9.83 5.72
C THR A 51 -5.96 9.84 7.20
N THR A 52 -7.11 10.42 7.57
CA THR A 52 -7.62 10.42 8.93
C THR A 52 -7.91 9.00 9.42
N SER A 53 -8.53 8.16 8.57
CA SER A 53 -8.80 6.75 8.86
C SER A 53 -7.52 5.96 9.03
N PHE A 54 -6.52 6.13 8.15
CA PHE A 54 -5.22 5.46 8.28
C PHE A 54 -4.50 5.87 9.57
N LYS A 55 -4.56 7.16 9.93
CA LYS A 55 -4.01 7.66 11.20
C LYS A 55 -4.73 7.06 12.42
N ARG A 56 -6.07 6.94 12.37
CA ARG A 56 -6.85 6.26 13.43
C ARG A 56 -6.47 4.78 13.56
N ILE A 57 -6.35 4.06 12.44
CA ILE A 57 -5.89 2.66 12.44
C ILE A 57 -4.49 2.55 13.07
N LEU A 58 -3.55 3.41 12.67
CA LEU A 58 -2.19 3.43 13.23
C LEU A 58 -2.15 3.72 14.74
N ASN A 59 -3.10 4.50 15.24
CA ASN A 59 -3.25 4.82 16.66
C ASN A 59 -4.09 3.79 17.44
N GLY A 60 -4.52 2.70 16.79
CA GLY A 60 -5.29 1.63 17.42
C GLY A 60 -6.79 1.89 17.57
N ASP A 61 -7.31 2.98 17.00
CA ASP A 61 -8.75 3.27 17.00
C ASP A 61 -9.42 2.67 15.75
N LEU A 62 -10.13 1.56 15.95
CA LEU A 62 -10.87 0.83 14.91
C LEU A 62 -12.39 1.11 14.94
N SER A 63 -12.86 2.04 15.76
CA SER A 63 -14.29 2.31 15.92
C SER A 63 -14.89 3.00 14.69
N ASN A 64 -16.05 2.53 14.21
CA ASN A 64 -16.77 3.11 13.05
C ASN A 64 -15.90 3.27 11.79
N LEU A 65 -14.97 2.34 11.56
CA LEU A 65 -14.06 2.38 10.42
C LEU A 65 -14.71 1.71 9.21
N ASN A 66 -14.60 2.36 8.05
CA ASN A 66 -15.02 1.77 6.78
C ASN A 66 -14.11 0.56 6.47
N THR A 67 -14.72 -0.61 6.23
CA THR A 67 -14.02 -1.84 5.85
C THR A 67 -13.10 -1.64 4.64
N GLY A 68 -13.53 -0.86 3.64
CA GLY A 68 -12.69 -0.54 2.48
C GLY A 68 -11.40 0.19 2.86
N TYR A 69 -11.46 1.14 3.80
CA TYR A 69 -10.26 1.83 4.30
C TYR A 69 -9.35 0.89 5.08
N LEU A 70 -9.92 -0.01 5.87
CA LEU A 70 -9.14 -1.02 6.60
C LEU A 70 -8.42 -1.96 5.63
N LEU A 71 -9.11 -2.47 4.61
CA LEU A 71 -8.53 -3.34 3.59
C LEU A 71 -7.43 -2.63 2.80
N LEU A 72 -7.64 -1.36 2.41
CA LEU A 72 -6.64 -0.57 1.71
C LEU A 72 -5.39 -0.35 2.59
N PHE A 73 -5.58 -0.11 3.89
CA PHE A 73 -4.47 0.05 4.83
C PHE A 73 -3.67 -1.26 4.98
N ILE A 74 -4.35 -2.39 5.14
CA ILE A 74 -3.72 -3.72 5.18
C ILE A 74 -2.99 -4.00 3.86
N ALA A 75 -3.58 -3.61 2.72
CA ALA A 75 -2.96 -3.73 1.41
C ALA A 75 -1.61 -3.02 1.37
N PHE A 76 -1.54 -1.76 1.81
CA PHE A 76 -0.29 -1.02 1.91
C PHE A 76 0.70 -1.64 2.89
N LEU A 77 0.26 -2.01 4.10
CA LEU A 77 1.13 -2.64 5.09
C LEU A 77 1.73 -3.96 4.62
N SER A 78 0.94 -4.79 3.93
CA SER A 78 1.43 -6.07 3.40
C SER A 78 2.60 -5.89 2.43
N GLN A 79 2.68 -4.76 1.71
CA GLN A 79 3.79 -4.46 0.80
C GLN A 79 5.13 -4.31 1.53
N LEU A 80 5.13 -3.88 2.80
CA LEU A 80 6.37 -3.80 3.58
C LEU A 80 7.02 -5.17 3.79
N ILE A 81 6.22 -6.23 3.82
CA ILE A 81 6.68 -7.59 4.05
C ILE A 81 6.88 -8.32 2.71
N ILE A 82 5.91 -8.21 1.81
CA ILE A 82 5.92 -8.93 0.52
C ILE A 82 7.07 -8.45 -0.37
N ARG A 83 7.34 -7.14 -0.47
CA ARG A 83 8.35 -6.61 -1.40
C ARG A 83 9.79 -7.07 -1.06
N PRO A 84 10.24 -7.05 0.21
CA PRO A 84 11.50 -7.67 0.60
C PRO A 84 11.52 -9.18 0.36
N LEU A 85 10.44 -9.90 0.71
CA LEU A 85 10.38 -11.36 0.54
C LEU A 85 10.47 -11.78 -0.93
N ILE A 86 9.75 -11.11 -1.82
CA ILE A 86 9.81 -11.40 -3.26
C ILE A 86 11.16 -11.01 -3.84
N SER A 87 11.74 -9.89 -3.39
CA SER A 87 13.10 -9.50 -3.79
C SER A 87 14.12 -10.55 -3.36
N PHE A 88 13.99 -11.10 -2.16
CA PHE A 88 14.82 -12.20 -1.69
C PHE A 88 14.58 -13.47 -2.50
N ALA A 89 13.32 -13.87 -2.72
CA ALA A 89 12.97 -15.07 -3.47
C ALA A 89 13.48 -15.03 -4.93
N LEU A 90 13.42 -13.87 -5.58
CA LEU A 90 13.93 -13.67 -6.93
C LEU A 90 15.47 -13.75 -7.03
N TYR A 91 16.17 -13.51 -5.92
CA TYR A 91 17.63 -13.64 -5.88
C TYR A 91 18.08 -15.11 -5.92
N PHE A 92 17.33 -16.00 -5.27
CA PHE A 92 17.68 -17.43 -5.13
C PHE A 92 16.98 -18.36 -6.13
N SER A 93 15.91 -17.91 -6.79
CA SER A 93 15.09 -18.78 -7.64
C SER A 93 15.46 -18.73 -9.12
N ASN A 94 15.58 -19.90 -9.73
CA ASN A 94 15.67 -20.05 -11.19
C ASN A 94 14.34 -19.76 -11.91
N ASN A 95 13.20 -19.85 -11.21
CA ASN A 95 11.86 -19.63 -11.74
C ASN A 95 11.37 -18.18 -11.55
N TRP A 96 12.27 -17.21 -11.72
CA TRP A 96 12.01 -15.79 -11.50
C TRP A 96 10.80 -15.24 -12.26
N LYS A 97 10.53 -15.71 -13.49
CA LYS A 97 9.37 -15.27 -14.29
C LYS A 97 8.05 -15.59 -13.59
N LEU A 98 7.94 -16.79 -13.04
CA LEU A 98 6.73 -17.27 -12.36
C LEU A 98 6.52 -16.49 -11.08
N ILE A 99 7.57 -16.32 -10.26
CA ILE A 99 7.52 -15.55 -9.01
C ILE A 99 7.09 -14.10 -9.28
N ARG A 100 7.71 -13.46 -10.27
CA ARG A 100 7.40 -12.08 -10.65
C ARG A 100 5.95 -11.93 -11.09
N ASN A 101 5.46 -12.83 -11.96
CA ASN A 101 4.10 -12.74 -12.46
C ASN A 101 3.06 -12.98 -11.35
N ILE A 102 3.31 -13.92 -10.44
CA ILE A 102 2.45 -14.14 -9.28
C ILE A 102 2.41 -12.91 -8.38
N ASP A 103 3.56 -12.30 -8.08
CA ASP A 103 3.61 -11.10 -7.23
C ASP A 103 2.84 -9.93 -7.86
N ILE A 104 3.00 -9.69 -9.16
CA ILE A 104 2.26 -8.65 -9.89
C ILE A 104 0.75 -8.94 -9.83
N LEU A 105 0.33 -10.14 -10.19
CA LEU A 105 -1.09 -10.51 -10.19
C LEU A 105 -1.71 -10.41 -8.80
N PHE A 106 -1.00 -10.90 -7.78
CA PHE A 106 -1.43 -10.81 -6.39
C PHE A 106 -1.56 -9.36 -5.94
N SER A 107 -0.60 -8.51 -6.29
CA SER A 107 -0.64 -7.08 -5.96
C SER A 107 -1.84 -6.40 -6.60
N VAL A 108 -2.05 -6.63 -7.90
CA VAL A 108 -3.20 -6.06 -8.64
C VAL A 108 -4.52 -6.54 -8.05
N PHE A 109 -4.64 -7.84 -7.75
CA PHE A 109 -5.82 -8.40 -7.13
C PHE A 109 -6.11 -7.77 -5.76
N LEU A 110 -5.09 -7.65 -4.92
CA LEU A 110 -5.24 -7.15 -3.55
C LEU A 110 -5.67 -5.68 -3.55
N PHE A 111 -5.05 -4.82 -4.37
CA PHE A 111 -5.48 -3.43 -4.50
C PHE A 111 -6.85 -3.33 -5.18
N GLY A 112 -7.11 -4.10 -6.23
CA GLY A 112 -8.40 -4.11 -6.92
C GLY A 112 -9.56 -4.46 -5.97
N PHE A 113 -9.39 -5.51 -5.17
CA PHE A 113 -10.37 -5.92 -4.16
C PHE A 113 -10.57 -4.87 -3.06
N ALA A 114 -9.48 -4.27 -2.56
CA ALA A 114 -9.60 -3.21 -1.56
C ALA A 114 -10.30 -1.95 -2.12
N PHE A 115 -10.11 -1.63 -3.40
CA PHE A 115 -10.79 -0.52 -4.07
C PHE A 115 -12.27 -0.80 -4.33
N THR A 116 -12.68 -2.04 -4.65
CA THR A 116 -14.10 -2.37 -4.84
C THR A 116 -14.90 -2.20 -3.55
N GLU A 117 -14.30 -2.52 -2.40
CA GLU A 117 -14.92 -2.32 -1.08
C GLU A 117 -14.93 -0.84 -0.62
N LEU A 118 -14.31 0.06 -1.40
CA LEU A 118 -14.28 1.50 -1.16
C LEU A 118 -15.35 2.25 -1.97
N ILE A 119 -15.91 1.61 -3.01
CA ILE A 119 -16.89 2.16 -3.95
C ILE A 119 -18.32 1.81 -3.50
#